data_AF-A0AA96Q1T2-F1
#
_entry.id   AF-A0AA96Q1T2-F1
#
_cell.length_a   1.000
_cell.length_b   1.000
_cell.length_c   1.000
_cell.angle_alpha   90.00
_cell.angle_beta   90.00
_cell.angle_gamma   90.00
#
_symmetry.space_group_name_H-M   'P 1'
#
loop_
_entity.id
_entity.type
_entity.pdbx_description
1 polymer ?
#
loop_
_entity_poly.entity_id
_entity_poly.type
_entity_poly.pdbx_seq_one_letter_code
_entity_poly.pdbx_strand_id
1 'polypeptide(L)'
;MTFSWLCAGLAKAEQLRNRGVVSYTFGPLIDWLRHGTIARLLGADALTESNSIQNATESNILAHHLSWILLGKKKYLQGHGTGSCYILELFLDFRFWGVFLVGILLGMCLFAFFPFGWEKCRDLFISVYDDQWLFIHAQGVCVESN
;
A
#
# COMPACT_ATOMS: atom_id res chain seq x y z
N MET A 1 -8.16 -4.59 5.02
CA MET A 1 -9.48 -3.96 5.26
C MET A 1 -10.55 -4.83 4.61
N THR A 2 -11.70 -5.06 5.28
CA THR A 2 -12.81 -5.88 4.73
C THR A 2 -13.85 -4.99 4.06
N PHE A 3 -14.72 -5.58 3.24
CA PHE A 3 -15.82 -4.87 2.58
C PHE A 3 -16.74 -4.14 3.57
N SER A 4 -17.03 -4.74 4.73
CA SER A 4 -17.85 -4.11 5.77
C SER A 4 -17.23 -2.80 6.28
N TRP A 5 -15.91 -2.76 6.46
CA TRP A 5 -15.20 -1.55 6.86
C TRP A 5 -15.22 -0.48 5.75
N LEU A 6 -15.22 -0.90 4.47
CA LEU A 6 -15.35 0.01 3.34
C LEU A 6 -16.72 0.68 3.32
N CYS A 7 -17.80 -0.09 3.44
CA CYS A 7 -19.15 0.44 3.50
C CYS A 7 -19.36 1.36 4.71
N ALA A 8 -18.86 0.96 5.89
CA ALA A 8 -18.93 1.76 7.09
C ALA A 8 -18.16 3.09 6.96
N GLY A 9 -16.99 3.06 6.33
CA GLY A 9 -16.21 4.27 6.03
C GLY A 9 -16.90 5.18 5.02
N LEU A 10 -17.50 4.60 3.97
CA LEU A 10 -18.27 5.36 2.98
C LEU A 10 -19.49 6.03 3.62
N ALA A 11 -20.19 5.34 4.52
CA ALA A 11 -21.31 5.90 5.28
C ALA A 11 -20.89 7.06 6.21
N LYS A 12 -19.60 7.18 6.53
CA LYS A 12 -19.01 8.26 7.34
C LYS A 12 -18.11 9.20 6.55
N ALA A 13 -18.20 9.19 5.21
CA ALA A 13 -17.31 9.93 4.34
C ALA A 13 -17.33 11.46 4.60
N GLU A 14 -18.50 12.04 4.85
CA GLU A 14 -18.61 13.47 5.14
C GLU A 14 -17.91 13.85 6.45
N GLN A 15 -18.05 13.02 7.49
CA GLN A 15 -17.39 13.22 8.78
C GLN A 15 -15.87 13.09 8.66
N LEU A 16 -15.39 12.16 7.81
CA LEU A 16 -13.96 11.99 7.54
C LEU A 16 -13.39 13.17 6.75
N ARG A 17 -14.12 13.69 5.77
CA ARG A 17 -13.67 14.83 4.96
C ARG A 17 -13.59 16.13 5.76
N ASN A 18 -14.53 16.34 6.69
CA ASN A 18 -14.59 17.58 7.48
C ASN A 18 -13.61 17.61 8.67
N ARG A 19 -12.69 16.65 8.77
CA ARG A 19 -11.71 16.57 9.87
C ARG A 19 -10.52 17.52 9.75
N GLY A 20 -10.39 18.26 8.65
CA GLY A 20 -9.26 19.16 8.41
C GLY A 20 -7.97 18.43 7.97
N VAL A 21 -8.11 17.22 7.43
CA VAL A 21 -7.00 16.45 6.86
C VAL A 21 -6.61 17.03 5.50
N VAL A 22 -5.32 17.05 5.19
CA VAL A 22 -4.82 17.60 3.91
C VAL A 22 -5.12 16.67 2.75
N SER A 23 -4.81 15.39 2.91
CA SER A 23 -5.15 14.33 1.96
C SER A 23 -4.94 12.97 2.62
N TYR A 24 -5.90 12.07 2.43
CA TYR A 24 -5.77 10.68 2.87
C TYR A 24 -4.95 9.83 1.90
N THR A 25 -5.07 10.09 0.60
CA THR A 25 -4.35 9.38 -0.48
C THR A 25 -2.84 9.53 -0.34
N PHE A 26 -2.38 10.75 -0.07
CA PHE A 26 -0.98 11.05 0.17
C PHE A 26 -0.62 11.05 1.65
N GLY A 27 -1.50 10.54 2.51
CA GLY A 27 -1.33 10.57 3.97
C GLY A 27 0.04 10.07 4.44
N PRO A 28 0.49 8.87 4.01
CA PRO A 28 1.82 8.36 4.39
C PRO A 28 2.97 9.25 3.92
N LEU A 29 2.86 9.85 2.72
CA LEU A 29 3.88 10.75 2.19
C LEU A 29 3.90 12.08 2.95
N ILE A 30 2.74 12.64 3.26
CA ILE A 30 2.59 13.89 4.01
C ILE A 30 3.09 13.71 5.45
N ASP A 31 2.73 12.60 6.09
CA ASP A 31 3.18 12.31 7.45
C ASP A 31 4.69 12.05 7.49
N TRP A 32 5.24 11.39 6.48
CA TRP A 32 6.69 11.28 6.31
C TRP A 32 7.37 12.64 6.11
N LEU A 33 6.78 13.54 5.32
CA LEU A 33 7.33 14.90 5.12
C LEU A 33 7.22 15.76 6.39
N ARG A 34 6.12 15.66 7.14
CA ARG A 34 5.82 16.49 8.32
C ARG A 34 6.42 15.99 9.63
N HIS A 35 6.64 14.68 9.76
CA HIS A 35 7.08 14.06 11.00
C HIS A 35 8.30 13.12 10.81
N GLY A 36 8.78 12.99 9.57
CA GLY A 36 9.98 12.21 9.27
C GLY A 36 11.28 12.94 9.63
N THR A 37 12.40 12.34 9.22
CA THR A 37 13.76 12.75 9.60
C THR A 37 14.07 14.22 9.33
N ILE A 38 13.53 14.78 8.24
CA ILE A 38 13.75 16.17 7.84
C ILE A 38 13.02 17.14 8.78
N ALA A 39 11.80 16.81 9.20
CA ALA A 39 11.03 17.61 10.14
C ALA A 39 11.56 17.50 11.57
N ARG A 40 12.08 16.34 11.96
CA ARG A 40 12.79 16.15 13.25
C ARG A 40 14.07 16.99 13.33
N LEU A 41 14.74 17.21 12.20
CA LEU A 41 15.90 18.11 12.12
C LEU A 41 15.52 19.59 12.33
N LEU A 42 14.25 19.93 12.06
CA LEU A 42 13.65 21.26 12.26
C LEU A 42 12.87 21.38 13.58
N GLY A 43 12.96 20.37 14.46
CA GLY A 43 12.35 20.40 15.80
C GLY A 43 10.87 20.00 15.87
N ALA A 44 10.32 19.34 14.84
CA ALA A 44 8.95 18.82 14.88
C ALA A 44 8.84 17.54 15.74
N ASP A 45 7.77 17.45 16.54
CA ASP A 45 7.46 16.26 17.32
C ASP A 45 7.16 15.06 16.41
N ALA A 46 7.73 13.90 16.75
CA ALA A 46 7.45 12.67 16.02
C ALA A 46 6.07 12.13 16.42
N LEU A 47 5.22 11.85 15.43
CA LEU A 47 4.00 11.08 15.68
C LEU A 47 4.36 9.71 16.26
N THR A 48 3.56 9.24 17.21
CA THR A 48 3.77 7.95 17.85
C THR A 48 3.43 6.82 16.89
N GLU A 49 4.20 5.73 16.86
CA GLU A 49 3.92 4.59 15.95
C GLU A 49 2.63 3.80 16.33
N SER A 50 2.09 4.05 17.53
CA SER A 50 0.95 3.30 18.09
C SER A 50 -0.37 4.06 17.99
N ASN A 51 -1.49 3.39 18.26
CA ASN A 51 -2.81 4.00 18.34
C ASN A 51 -2.90 4.97 19.52
N SER A 52 -2.59 6.24 19.26
CA SER A 52 -2.59 7.32 20.25
C SER A 52 -3.62 8.40 19.89
N ILE A 53 -4.00 9.21 20.88
CA ILE A 53 -4.92 10.34 20.65
C ILE A 53 -4.32 11.32 19.63
N GLN A 54 -3.00 11.51 19.67
CA GLN A 54 -2.26 12.37 18.73
C GLN A 54 -2.42 11.87 17.29
N ASN A 55 -2.20 10.58 17.02
CA ASN A 55 -2.40 10.04 15.68
C ASN A 55 -3.86 10.15 15.20
N ALA A 56 -4.83 10.00 16.10
CA ALA A 56 -6.25 10.14 15.74
C ALA A 56 -6.69 11.58 15.46
N THR A 57 -5.83 12.57 15.70
CA THR A 57 -6.11 14.00 15.52
C THR A 57 -5.21 14.68 14.51
N GLU A 58 -3.93 14.31 14.44
CA GLU A 58 -2.91 14.99 13.64
C GLU A 58 -2.42 14.19 12.42
N SER A 59 -2.54 12.86 12.44
CA SER A 59 -2.05 12.04 11.31
C SER A 59 -2.95 12.19 10.08
N ASN A 60 -2.38 12.04 8.89
CA ASN A 60 -3.15 12.00 7.66
C ASN A 60 -3.52 10.56 7.25
N ILE A 61 -3.22 9.58 8.11
CA ILE A 61 -3.50 8.17 7.86
C ILE A 61 -4.97 7.86 8.12
N LEU A 62 -5.67 7.39 7.07
CA LEU A 62 -7.09 7.06 7.15
C LEU A 62 -7.38 5.99 8.21
N ALA A 63 -6.48 5.03 8.40
CA ALA A 63 -6.68 3.93 9.35
C ALA A 63 -6.93 4.43 10.79
N HIS A 64 -6.22 5.48 11.25
CA HIS A 64 -6.41 6.03 12.58
C HIS A 64 -7.73 6.80 12.69
N HIS A 65 -8.05 7.62 11.68
CA HIS A 65 -9.29 8.40 11.66
C HIS A 65 -10.55 7.53 11.56
N LEU A 66 -10.51 6.51 10.72
CA LEU A 66 -11.60 5.56 10.52
C LEU A 66 -11.82 4.71 11.77
N SER A 67 -10.73 4.18 12.36
CA SER A 67 -10.80 3.42 13.60
C SER A 67 -11.34 4.25 14.77
N TRP A 68 -10.93 5.52 14.87
CA TRP A 68 -11.43 6.43 15.89
C TRP A 68 -12.95 6.64 15.79
N ILE A 69 -13.47 6.84 14.58
CA ILE A 69 -14.90 7.10 14.36
C ILE A 69 -15.74 5.83 14.53
N LEU A 70 -15.31 4.70 13.97
CA LEU A 70 -16.12 3.49 13.93
C LEU A 70 -16.03 2.66 15.21
N LEU A 71 -14.82 2.51 15.78
CA LEU A 71 -14.60 1.70 16.98
C LEU A 71 -14.77 2.49 18.28
N GLY A 72 -14.62 3.82 18.18
CA GLY A 72 -14.61 4.73 19.32
C GLY A 72 -13.28 4.73 20.07
N LYS A 73 -13.08 5.77 20.91
CA LYS A 73 -11.83 6.05 21.63
C LYS A 73 -11.28 4.83 22.40
N LYS A 74 -12.13 4.11 23.14
CA LYS A 74 -11.68 2.99 24.00
C LYS A 74 -11.04 1.86 23.21
N LYS A 75 -11.71 1.38 22.15
CA LYS A 75 -11.23 0.25 21.35
C LYS A 75 -10.02 0.64 20.50
N TYR A 76 -10.02 1.85 19.95
CA TYR A 76 -8.87 2.36 19.19
C TYR A 76 -7.60 2.41 20.05
N LEU A 77 -7.68 3.00 21.25
CA LEU A 77 -6.54 3.10 22.18
C LEU A 77 -6.07 1.74 22.73
N GLN A 78 -6.91 0.70 22.64
CA GLN A 78 -6.53 -0.68 22.94
C GLN A 78 -5.78 -1.37 21.78
N GLY A 79 -5.52 -0.67 20.67
CA GLY A 79 -4.82 -1.21 19.52
C GLY A 79 -5.73 -1.76 18.42
N HIS A 80 -7.06 -1.66 18.54
CA HIS A 80 -7.95 -2.11 17.47
C HIS A 80 -7.89 -1.16 16.27
N GLY A 81 -7.77 -1.74 15.07
CA GLY A 81 -7.72 -1.00 13.81
C GLY A 81 -8.69 -1.57 12.76
N THR A 82 -9.31 -0.68 11.99
CA THR A 82 -10.16 -1.03 10.83
C THR A 82 -9.35 -1.21 9.54
N GLY A 83 -8.10 -0.75 9.55
CA GLY A 83 -7.25 -0.60 8.36
C GLY A 83 -7.64 0.59 7.50
N SER A 84 -6.88 0.80 6.42
CA SER A 84 -7.21 1.74 5.36
C SER A 84 -7.45 1.02 4.03
N CYS A 85 -8.05 1.73 3.07
CA CYS A 85 -8.27 1.23 1.72
C CYS A 85 -8.07 2.38 0.74
N TYR A 86 -7.19 2.15 -0.21
CA TYR A 86 -6.88 3.03 -1.33
C TYR A 86 -8.13 3.58 -2.04
N ILE A 87 -9.15 2.75 -2.29
CA ILE A 87 -10.39 3.20 -2.97
C ILE A 87 -11.12 4.24 -2.12
N LEU A 88 -11.17 4.03 -0.80
CA LEU A 88 -11.83 4.95 0.13
C LEU A 88 -11.01 6.24 0.29
N GLU A 89 -9.69 6.16 0.37
CA GLU A 89 -8.79 7.32 0.45
C GLU A 89 -8.96 8.23 -0.78
N LEU A 90 -8.95 7.65 -1.98
CA LEU A 90 -9.21 8.38 -3.23
C LEU A 90 -10.60 8.97 -3.29
N PHE A 91 -11.60 8.23 -2.81
CA PHE A 91 -12.98 8.72 -2.81
C PHE A 91 -13.14 9.91 -1.86
N LEU A 92 -12.47 9.90 -0.71
CA LEU A 92 -12.53 11.00 0.26
C LEU A 92 -11.88 12.29 -0.30
N ASP A 93 -10.75 12.15 -1.00
CA ASP A 93 -10.00 13.31 -1.53
C ASP A 93 -10.54 13.81 -2.87
N PHE A 94 -10.82 12.91 -3.80
CA PHE A 94 -11.08 13.21 -5.22
C PHE A 94 -12.43 12.66 -5.72
N ARG A 95 -13.25 12.09 -4.84
CA ARG A 95 -14.54 11.47 -5.19
C ARG A 95 -14.35 10.36 -6.22
N PHE A 96 -15.39 10.04 -6.98
CA PHE A 96 -15.34 9.00 -8.02
C PHE A 96 -14.33 9.31 -9.13
N TRP A 97 -14.03 10.58 -9.39
CA TRP A 97 -13.03 10.96 -10.40
C TRP A 97 -11.62 10.47 -10.05
N GLY A 98 -11.22 10.58 -8.78
CA GLY A 98 -9.92 10.04 -8.35
C GLY A 98 -9.84 8.53 -8.49
N VAL A 99 -10.87 7.82 -8.06
CA VAL A 99 -10.94 6.35 -8.18
C VAL A 99 -10.83 5.92 -9.63
N PHE A 100 -11.53 6.60 -10.54
CA PHE A 100 -11.49 6.32 -11.97
C PHE A 100 -10.10 6.58 -12.58
N LEU A 101 -9.55 7.79 -12.37
CA LEU A 101 -8.27 8.18 -12.99
C LEU A 101 -7.09 7.37 -12.45
N VAL A 102 -7.02 7.20 -11.13
CA VAL A 102 -5.92 6.44 -10.52
C VAL A 102 -6.07 4.94 -10.79
N GLY A 103 -7.30 4.43 -10.92
CA GLY A 103 -7.55 3.07 -11.39
C GLY A 103 -7.00 2.83 -12.80
N ILE A 104 -7.24 3.76 -13.73
CA ILE A 104 -6.67 3.70 -15.09
C ILE A 104 -5.15 3.79 -15.04
N LEU A 105 -4.59 4.73 -14.27
CA LEU A 105 -3.15 4.87 -14.13
C LEU A 105 -2.50 3.60 -13.57
N LEU A 106 -3.08 3.02 -12.50
CA LEU A 106 -2.60 1.78 -11.91
C LEU A 106 -2.67 0.63 -12.92
N GLY A 107 -3.74 0.54 -13.72
CA GLY A 107 -3.89 -0.43 -14.79
C GLY A 107 -2.81 -0.28 -15.88
N MET A 108 -2.55 0.94 -16.33
CA MET A 108 -1.48 1.24 -17.29
C MET A 108 -0.09 0.90 -16.73
N CYS A 109 0.17 1.25 -15.47
CA CYS A 109 1.42 0.90 -14.80
C CYS A 109 1.60 -0.62 -14.76
N LEU A 110 0.60 -1.36 -14.27
CA LEU A 110 0.66 -2.81 -14.21
C LEU A 110 0.88 -3.44 -15.59
N PHE A 111 0.19 -2.94 -16.62
CA PHE A 111 0.39 -3.40 -18.00
C PHE A 111 1.81 -3.12 -18.51
N ALA A 112 2.39 -1.96 -18.20
CA ALA A 112 3.76 -1.61 -18.61
C ALA A 112 4.82 -2.44 -17.86
N PHE A 113 4.59 -2.77 -16.59
CA PHE A 113 5.50 -3.61 -15.79
C PHE A 113 5.39 -5.11 -16.10
N PHE A 114 4.22 -5.56 -16.60
CA PHE A 114 3.99 -6.96 -16.93
C PHE A 114 4.99 -7.55 -17.94
N PRO A 115 5.28 -6.93 -19.10
CA PRO A 115 6.28 -7.46 -20.03
C PRO A 115 7.69 -7.44 -19.42
N PHE A 116 8.04 -6.44 -18.61
CA PHE A 116 9.36 -6.37 -17.98
C PHE A 116 9.61 -7.54 -17.00
N GLY A 117 8.60 -7.92 -16.21
CA GLY A 117 8.68 -9.08 -15.33
C GLY A 117 8.61 -10.41 -16.09
N TRP A 118 7.73 -10.48 -17.10
CA TRP A 118 7.51 -11.70 -17.89
C TRP A 118 8.73 -12.09 -18.73
N GLU A 119 9.37 -11.13 -19.41
CA GLU A 119 10.56 -11.43 -20.22
C GLU A 119 11.72 -11.94 -19.35
N LYS A 120 11.93 -11.32 -18.19
CA LYS A 120 12.98 -11.74 -17.25
C LYS A 120 12.74 -13.14 -16.65
N CYS A 121 11.48 -13.47 -16.34
CA CYS A 121 11.11 -14.82 -15.89
C CYS A 121 11.14 -15.85 -17.02
N ARG A 122 10.79 -15.46 -18.26
CA ARG A 122 10.90 -16.30 -19.45
C ARG A 122 12.35 -16.66 -19.73
N ASP A 123 13.25 -15.69 -19.70
CA ASP A 123 14.67 -15.90 -19.98
C ASP A 123 15.34 -16.76 -18.90
N LEU A 124 14.94 -16.59 -17.62
CA LEU A 124 15.37 -17.47 -16.53
C LEU A 124 14.84 -18.91 -16.70
N PHE A 125 13.58 -19.09 -17.10
CA PHE A 125 13.00 -20.40 -17.34
C PHE A 125 13.66 -21.12 -18.53
N ILE A 126 13.96 -20.38 -19.61
CA ILE A 126 14.68 -20.92 -20.78
C ILE A 126 16.12 -21.29 -20.39
N SER A 127 16.85 -20.44 -19.66
CA SER A 127 18.22 -20.73 -19.20
C SER A 127 18.29 -22.00 -18.34
N VAL A 128 17.36 -22.17 -17.38
CA VAL A 128 17.31 -23.38 -16.54
C VAL A 128 17.05 -24.63 -17.38
N TYR A 129 16.17 -24.55 -18.38
CA TYR A 129 15.87 -25.68 -19.25
C TYR A 129 17.04 -26.05 -20.16
N ASP A 130 17.71 -25.06 -20.75
CA ASP A 130 18.88 -25.26 -21.62
C ASP A 130 20.06 -25.86 -20.86
N ASP A 131 20.31 -25.40 -19.63
CA ASP A 131 21.33 -25.98 -18.75
C ASP A 131 21.03 -27.46 -18.42
N GLN A 132 19.77 -27.83 -18.18
CA GLN A 132 19.39 -29.24 -17.94
C GLN A 132 19.65 -30.13 -19.17
N TRP A 133 19.40 -29.64 -20.38
CA TRP A 133 19.69 -30.38 -21.62
C TRP A 133 21.19 -30.54 -21.86
N LEU A 134 21.99 -29.52 -21.57
CA LEU A 134 23.46 -29.60 -21.62
C LEU A 134 24.02 -30.62 -20.63
N PHE A 135 23.48 -30.71 -19.41
CA PHE A 135 23.88 -31.72 -18.43
C PHE A 135 23.52 -33.15 -18.87
N ILE A 136 22.34 -33.36 -19.46
CA ILE A 136 21.93 -34.69 -19.96
C ILE A 136 22.82 -35.14 -21.14
N HIS A 137 23.17 -34.23 -22.05
CA HIS A 137 24.11 -34.55 -23.14
C HIS A 137 25.54 -34.77 -22.64
N ALA A 138 26.01 -34.00 -21.66
CA ALA A 138 27.34 -34.20 -21.07
C ALA A 138 27.46 -35.56 -20.34
N GLN A 139 26.39 -36.04 -19.69
CA GLN A 139 26.39 -37.36 -19.06
C GLN A 139 26.25 -38.52 -20.05
N GLY A 140 25.66 -38.30 -21.23
CA GLY A 140 25.59 -39.29 -22.31
C GLY A 140 26.92 -39.51 -23.06
N VAL A 141 27.81 -38.51 -23.10
CA VAL A 141 29.11 -38.61 -23.80
C VAL A 141 30.20 -39.28 -22.96
N CYS A 142 30.04 -39.36 -21.63
CA CYS A 142 31.03 -39.97 -20.72
C CYS A 142 30.96 -41.52 -20.61
N VAL A 143 30.11 -42.21 -21.38
CA VAL A 143 29.89 -43.67 -21.25
C VAL A 143 30.56 -44.51 -22.36
N GLU A 144 31.26 -43.91 -23.32
CA GLU A 144 32.01 -44.64 -24.36
C GLU A 144 33.51 -44.33 -24.31
N SER A 145 34.21 -45.00 -23.40
CA SER A 145 35.66 -45.26 -23.53
C SER A 145 36.01 -46.50 -22.70
N ASN A 146 35.72 -47.67 -23.26
CA ASN A 146 36.36 -48.94 -22.88
C ASN A 146 37.05 -49.51 -24.12
#